data_AF-A0A924A8U0-F1
#
_entry.id   AF-A0A924A8U0-F1
#
_cell.length_a   1.000
_cell.length_b   1.000
_cell.length_c   1.000
_cell.angle_alpha   90.00
_cell.angle_beta   90.00
_cell.angle_gamma   90.00
#
_symmetry.space_group_name_H-M   'P 1'
#
loop_
_entity.id
_entity.type
_entity.pdbx_description
1 polymer ?
#
loop_
_entity_poly.entity_id
_entity_poly.type
_entity_poly.pdbx_seq_one_letter_code
_entity_poly.pdbx_strand_id
1 'polypeptide(L)'
;MEFNVYENLKSKKILQKVDLIEALDLIKNERENTPLIKAFRETGALGSFFKTRKEGIATIRWNTPCETKAEGNTKPVDGFIYFNKDGLTKIEIRDYKELLTSLTYVVTAWESLGGKGICCLVKTTPFKEEQYELVWHRINEEIGLEFEEAFRSIEQRNILSYDPGIVYNANATQFPWQTTPALEAIQVQGFSSIIVDSSTFSNSELVKRLKVQFDLLYPKECVHIAPSDYNYSASPIRYETEFHNHIFGDDEYKIFPKGVQYLKMNTYFKVQEEKRFATMFCQASLLLTLNPELDRRCLTDALFQANLYQCKPILPYTEVRNILHEQYNKMQEGRLKVKFSIRKVIYKKNANLTVLEKRIINGFAAAKFKIDGTLTEIANVIARLMKGEKKILQKHVIAKCEKSERTIKSYWKQFVEEVNAYNRLLS
;
A
#
# COMPACT_ATOMS: atom_id res chain seq x y z
N MET A 1 -11.30 -1.07 31.44
CA MET A 1 -11.26 0.24 30.77
C MET A 1 -12.67 0.77 30.72
N GLU A 2 -12.88 2.02 31.12
CA GLU A 2 -14.19 2.68 31.07
C GLU A 2 -14.23 3.67 29.90
N PHE A 3 -15.39 3.75 29.26
CA PHE A 3 -15.70 4.64 28.15
C PHE A 3 -16.70 5.71 28.56
N ASN A 4 -16.57 6.88 27.97
CA ASN A 4 -17.51 7.97 28.22
C ASN A 4 -18.71 7.96 27.28
N VAL A 5 -19.86 7.81 27.92
CA VAL A 5 -21.23 8.21 27.56
C VAL A 5 -21.43 9.70 27.35
N TYR A 6 -21.39 10.32 26.17
CA TYR A 6 -21.76 11.73 26.01
C TYR A 6 -23.18 11.90 25.49
N GLU A 7 -23.84 12.98 25.93
CA GLU A 7 -25.21 13.31 25.53
C GLU A 7 -25.38 13.43 24.01
N ASN A 8 -24.43 14.05 23.32
CA ASN A 8 -24.36 14.11 21.85
C ASN A 8 -23.00 14.65 21.36
N LEU A 9 -22.85 14.83 20.04
CA LEU A 9 -21.62 15.33 19.40
C LEU A 9 -21.21 16.74 19.81
N LYS A 10 -22.14 17.60 20.23
CA LYS A 10 -21.86 19.00 20.61
C LYS A 10 -21.67 19.18 22.11
N SER A 11 -22.41 18.41 22.91
CA SER A 11 -22.39 18.48 24.36
C SER A 11 -21.11 17.87 24.93
N LYS A 12 -20.49 18.53 25.91
CA LYS A 12 -19.39 17.95 26.70
C LYS A 12 -19.88 17.17 27.93
N LYS A 13 -21.19 17.16 28.17
CA LYS A 13 -21.82 16.50 29.31
C LYS A 13 -21.68 14.98 29.17
N ILE A 14 -21.02 14.37 30.14
CA ILE A 14 -20.96 12.91 30.30
C ILE A 14 -22.27 12.48 30.96
N LEU A 15 -23.03 11.63 30.29
CA LEU A 15 -24.23 10.98 30.81
C LEU A 15 -23.87 9.84 31.77
N GLN A 16 -22.91 9.00 31.38
CA GLN A 16 -22.48 7.84 32.15
C GLN A 16 -21.08 7.39 31.75
N LYS A 17 -20.39 6.68 32.65
CA LYS A 17 -19.19 5.90 32.35
C LYS A 17 -19.63 4.44 32.24
N VAL A 18 -19.16 3.74 31.23
CA VAL A 18 -19.53 2.35 30.96
C VAL A 18 -18.30 1.50 30.70
N ASP A 19 -18.31 0.24 31.09
CA ASP A 19 -17.29 -0.70 30.63
C ASP A 19 -17.51 -1.12 29.16
N LEU A 20 -16.68 -2.02 28.65
CA LEU A 20 -16.83 -2.51 27.27
C LEU A 20 -18.16 -3.24 27.06
N ILE A 21 -18.55 -4.13 27.97
CA ILE A 21 -19.75 -4.96 27.80
C ILE A 21 -21.00 -4.08 27.84
N GLU A 22 -21.07 -3.18 28.81
CA GLU A 22 -22.13 -2.18 28.91
C GLU A 22 -22.19 -1.30 27.65
N ALA A 23 -21.05 -0.87 27.11
CA ALA A 23 -21.01 -0.11 25.85
C ALA A 23 -21.54 -0.90 24.65
N LEU A 24 -21.24 -2.20 24.56
CA LEU A 24 -21.76 -3.06 23.50
C LEU A 24 -23.26 -3.32 23.67
N ASP A 25 -23.75 -3.47 24.90
CA ASP A 25 -25.18 -3.60 25.20
C ASP A 25 -25.96 -2.34 24.80
N LEU A 26 -25.38 -1.15 24.97
CA LEU A 26 -25.97 0.09 24.46
C LEU A 26 -26.14 0.06 22.94
N ILE A 27 -25.26 -0.59 22.18
CA ILE A 27 -25.37 -0.71 20.72
C ILE A 27 -26.38 -1.79 20.34
N LYS A 28 -26.38 -2.92 21.06
CA LYS A 28 -27.20 -4.10 20.76
C LYS A 28 -28.68 -3.90 21.05
N ASN A 29 -28.99 -3.26 22.17
CA ASN A 29 -30.35 -3.19 22.72
C ASN A 29 -31.06 -1.90 22.33
N GLU A 30 -32.40 -1.96 22.28
CA GLU A 30 -33.21 -0.77 22.05
C GLU A 30 -33.09 0.20 23.23
N ARG A 31 -33.13 1.49 22.89
CA ARG A 31 -32.99 2.64 23.79
C ARG A 31 -33.73 3.84 23.24
N GLU A 32 -33.85 4.90 24.03
CA GLU A 32 -34.58 6.14 23.69
C GLU A 32 -34.25 6.68 22.29
N ASN A 33 -32.98 6.63 21.88
CA ASN A 33 -32.53 7.12 20.57
C ASN A 33 -32.70 6.12 19.40
N THR A 34 -33.16 4.90 19.65
CA THR A 34 -33.27 3.84 18.63
C THR A 34 -34.27 4.16 17.51
N PRO A 35 -35.47 4.70 17.80
CA PRO A 35 -36.39 5.13 16.74
C PRO A 35 -35.77 6.16 15.80
N LEU A 36 -34.96 7.09 16.32
CA LEU A 36 -34.24 8.08 15.51
C LEU A 36 -33.19 7.42 14.61
N ILE A 37 -32.48 6.41 15.10
CA ILE A 37 -31.49 5.65 14.31
C ILE A 37 -32.17 4.85 13.20
N LYS A 38 -33.27 4.16 13.50
CA LYS A 38 -34.05 3.41 12.49
C LYS A 38 -34.57 4.34 11.40
N ALA A 39 -35.17 5.47 11.78
CA ALA A 39 -35.64 6.49 10.84
C ALA A 39 -34.48 7.07 9.98
N PHE A 40 -33.28 7.23 10.56
CA PHE A 40 -32.10 7.68 9.83
C PHE A 40 -31.66 6.67 8.74
N ARG A 41 -31.76 5.36 9.00
CA ARG A 41 -31.41 4.32 8.03
C ARG A 41 -32.40 4.22 6.87
N GLU A 42 -33.69 4.42 7.14
CA GLU A 42 -34.75 4.38 6.12
C GLU A 42 -34.68 5.54 5.14
N THR A 43 -34.40 6.75 5.65
CA THR A 43 -34.47 7.99 4.87
C THR A 43 -33.17 8.33 4.12
N GLY A 44 -32.03 7.75 4.53
CA GLY A 44 -30.72 8.05 3.96
C GLY A 44 -30.21 9.46 4.30
N ALA A 45 -28.94 9.75 4.02
CA ALA A 45 -28.26 11.00 4.38
C ALA A 45 -28.68 12.25 3.54
N LEU A 46 -29.91 12.31 3.06
CA LEU A 46 -30.38 13.34 2.13
C LEU A 46 -30.95 14.56 2.88
N GLY A 47 -30.10 15.50 3.29
CA GLY A 47 -30.50 16.91 3.51
C GLY A 47 -29.97 17.62 4.77
N SER A 48 -29.98 18.96 4.74
CA SER A 48 -29.64 19.86 5.86
C SER A 48 -30.49 19.65 7.12
N PHE A 49 -31.68 19.08 6.95
CA PHE A 49 -32.61 18.67 8.01
C PHE A 49 -32.01 17.61 8.97
N PHE A 50 -31.01 16.85 8.53
CA PHE A 50 -30.42 15.75 9.29
C PHE A 50 -29.23 16.14 10.17
N LYS A 51 -28.60 17.29 9.92
CA LYS A 51 -27.49 17.79 10.76
C LYS A 51 -28.00 18.06 12.19
N THR A 52 -29.21 18.59 12.31
CA THR A 52 -29.87 18.92 13.58
C THR A 52 -30.35 17.67 14.36
N ARG A 53 -30.68 16.55 13.69
CA ARG A 53 -31.15 15.32 14.36
C ARG A 53 -30.02 14.44 14.92
N LYS A 54 -28.82 14.46 14.32
CA LYS A 54 -27.64 13.77 14.90
C LYS A 54 -27.24 14.33 16.26
N GLU A 55 -27.66 15.56 16.57
CA GLU A 55 -27.40 16.25 17.82
C GLU A 55 -28.24 15.71 18.98
N GLY A 56 -29.26 14.88 18.73
CA GLY A 56 -30.02 14.19 19.78
C GLY A 56 -29.47 12.81 20.14
N ILE A 57 -28.47 12.29 19.40
CA ILE A 57 -27.99 10.92 19.59
C ILE A 57 -26.72 10.92 20.45
N ALA A 58 -26.74 10.11 21.51
CA ALA A 58 -25.60 9.88 22.38
C ALA A 58 -24.34 9.44 21.60
N THR A 59 -23.18 9.85 22.09
CA THR A 59 -21.88 9.53 21.47
C THR A 59 -20.93 8.93 22.47
N ILE A 60 -19.97 8.15 21.98
CA ILE A 60 -18.97 7.46 22.79
C ILE A 60 -17.58 7.75 22.25
N ARG A 61 -16.60 7.84 23.16
CA ARG A 61 -15.18 7.95 22.81
C ARG A 61 -14.50 6.62 23.10
N TRP A 62 -14.09 5.93 22.04
CA TRP A 62 -13.50 4.59 22.12
C TRP A 62 -11.99 4.59 22.35
N ASN A 63 -11.29 5.57 21.77
CA ASN A 63 -9.84 5.54 21.61
C ASN A 63 -9.06 5.95 22.87
N THR A 64 -9.72 6.59 23.84
CA THR A 64 -9.07 7.05 25.07
C THR A 64 -10.02 6.91 26.27
N PRO A 65 -9.53 6.44 27.43
CA PRO A 65 -10.35 6.38 28.63
C PRO A 65 -10.82 7.75 29.10
N CYS A 66 -11.90 7.75 29.87
CA CYS A 66 -12.50 8.93 30.45
C CYS A 66 -11.51 9.74 31.32
N GLU A 67 -11.47 11.07 31.10
CA GLU A 67 -10.90 12.10 31.98
C GLU A 67 -9.47 11.83 32.48
N THR A 68 -8.47 12.46 31.88
CA THR A 68 -7.33 12.96 32.66
C THR A 68 -6.45 13.87 31.79
N LYS A 69 -6.93 15.10 31.59
CA LYS A 69 -5.98 16.22 31.51
C LYS A 69 -5.47 16.49 32.93
N ALA A 70 -4.58 15.64 33.41
CA ALA A 70 -3.60 16.09 34.40
C ALA A 70 -2.52 16.78 33.57
N GLU A 71 -2.33 18.08 33.83
CA GLU A 71 -1.44 18.96 33.09
C GLU A 71 -0.04 18.33 32.92
N GLY A 72 0.41 18.18 31.67
CA GLY A 72 1.84 17.97 31.35
C GLY A 72 2.33 16.58 30.97
N ASN A 73 1.56 15.49 31.16
CA ASN A 73 2.01 14.13 30.78
C ASN A 73 1.18 13.53 29.65
N THR A 74 1.81 13.24 28.51
CA THR A 74 1.20 12.44 27.44
C THR A 74 0.84 11.06 27.99
N LYS A 75 -0.46 10.78 28.11
CA LYS A 75 -0.91 9.49 28.63
C LYS A 75 -0.83 8.41 27.56
N PRO A 76 -0.52 7.17 27.94
CA PRO A 76 -0.60 6.06 27.02
C PRO A 76 -2.04 5.91 26.54
N VAL A 77 -2.21 5.66 25.24
CA VAL A 77 -3.41 5.10 24.66
C VAL A 77 -3.41 3.63 25.00
N ASP A 78 -4.27 3.25 25.93
CA ASP A 78 -4.44 1.89 26.38
C ASP A 78 -5.78 1.32 25.88
N GLY A 79 -5.75 0.08 25.40
CA GLY A 79 -6.95 -0.72 25.28
C GLY A 79 -7.49 -0.87 23.87
N PHE A 80 -7.92 0.20 23.20
CA PHE A 80 -8.68 0.07 21.94
C PHE A 80 -8.48 1.17 20.89
N ILE A 81 -8.63 0.80 19.61
CA ILE A 81 -8.71 1.71 18.47
C ILE A 81 -9.98 1.44 17.66
N TYR A 82 -10.70 2.50 17.37
CA TYR A 82 -11.92 2.50 16.56
C TYR A 82 -11.64 2.70 15.07
N PHE A 83 -12.36 1.95 14.26
CA PHE A 83 -12.35 2.05 12.80
C PHE A 83 -13.77 2.15 12.25
N ASN A 84 -13.94 2.88 11.14
CA ASN A 84 -15.20 2.99 10.41
C ASN A 84 -14.97 2.96 8.90
N LYS A 85 -15.87 2.29 8.18
CA LYS A 85 -15.93 2.27 6.71
C LYS A 85 -17.38 2.41 6.27
N ASP A 86 -17.69 3.46 5.53
CA ASP A 86 -18.98 3.68 4.90
C ASP A 86 -18.99 3.17 3.44
N GLY A 87 -20.13 3.33 2.76
CA GLY A 87 -20.32 2.95 1.36
C GLY A 87 -20.58 1.47 1.10
N LEU A 88 -20.93 0.71 2.14
CA LEU A 88 -21.12 -0.75 2.06
C LEU A 88 -22.58 -1.15 1.83
N THR A 89 -22.76 -2.23 1.10
CA THR A 89 -24.03 -2.96 0.98
C THR A 89 -24.29 -3.81 2.23
N LYS A 90 -25.55 -4.23 2.45
CA LYS A 90 -25.90 -5.12 3.56
C LYS A 90 -25.16 -6.46 3.52
N ILE A 91 -24.88 -6.97 2.32
CA ILE A 91 -24.14 -8.22 2.12
C ILE A 91 -22.68 -8.02 2.56
N GLU A 92 -22.02 -6.95 2.08
CA GLU A 92 -20.65 -6.63 2.49
C GLU A 92 -20.52 -6.38 4.00
N ILE A 93 -21.50 -5.72 4.63
CA ILE A 93 -21.50 -5.51 6.09
C ILE A 93 -21.52 -6.86 6.83
N ARG A 94 -22.36 -7.79 6.39
CA ARG A 94 -22.43 -9.14 6.98
C ARG A 94 -21.09 -9.87 6.79
N ASP A 95 -20.57 -9.88 5.57
CA ASP A 95 -19.34 -10.62 5.24
C ASP A 95 -18.12 -10.01 5.96
N TYR A 96 -18.07 -8.68 6.11
CA TYR A 96 -17.02 -8.02 6.89
C TYR A 96 -17.14 -8.21 8.39
N LYS A 97 -18.34 -8.35 8.96
CA LYS A 97 -18.47 -8.73 10.38
C LYS A 97 -17.81 -10.08 10.66
N GLU A 98 -18.04 -11.06 9.78
CA GLU A 98 -17.43 -12.39 9.88
C GLU A 98 -15.90 -12.33 9.70
N LEU A 99 -15.44 -11.66 8.64
CA LEU A 99 -14.00 -11.45 8.40
C LEU A 99 -13.32 -10.77 9.60
N LEU A 100 -13.87 -9.65 10.06
CA LEU A 100 -13.28 -8.86 11.14
C LEU A 100 -13.22 -9.66 12.42
N THR A 101 -14.26 -10.40 12.80
CA THR A 101 -14.23 -11.20 14.03
C THR A 101 -13.40 -12.47 13.94
N SER A 102 -13.01 -12.91 12.73
CA SER A 102 -11.99 -13.95 12.56
C SER A 102 -10.57 -13.47 12.93
N LEU A 103 -10.34 -12.14 12.94
CA LEU A 103 -9.06 -11.56 13.35
C LEU A 103 -8.94 -11.55 14.87
N THR A 104 -7.86 -12.14 15.37
CA THR A 104 -7.67 -12.38 16.81
C THR A 104 -7.61 -11.10 17.64
N TYR A 105 -7.31 -9.95 17.05
CA TYR A 105 -7.23 -8.66 17.74
C TYR A 105 -8.46 -7.76 17.59
N VAL A 106 -9.44 -8.16 16.77
CA VAL A 106 -10.71 -7.45 16.67
C VAL A 106 -11.64 -7.94 17.77
N VAL A 107 -12.19 -7.00 18.52
CA VAL A 107 -13.03 -7.24 19.70
C VAL A 107 -14.49 -7.29 19.30
N THR A 108 -14.91 -6.39 18.42
CA THR A 108 -16.30 -6.30 17.98
C THR A 108 -16.40 -5.59 16.65
N ALA A 109 -17.44 -5.91 15.88
CA ALA A 109 -17.83 -5.21 14.68
C ALA A 109 -19.36 -5.03 14.63
N TRP A 110 -19.82 -3.86 14.21
CA TRP A 110 -21.23 -3.50 14.15
C TRP A 110 -21.56 -2.56 12.99
N GLU A 111 -22.83 -2.48 12.65
CA GLU A 111 -23.37 -1.64 11.60
C GLU A 111 -23.38 -0.16 12.01
N SER A 112 -22.88 0.71 11.13
CA SER A 112 -22.83 2.15 11.38
C SER A 112 -24.22 2.79 11.50
N LEU A 113 -24.27 4.03 11.96
CA LEU A 113 -25.54 4.77 12.15
C LEU A 113 -26.43 4.74 10.91
N GLY A 114 -25.83 4.95 9.73
CA GLY A 114 -26.53 5.04 8.45
C GLY A 114 -26.93 3.71 7.84
N GLY A 115 -26.54 2.57 8.42
CA GLY A 115 -26.81 1.26 7.86
C GLY A 115 -26.13 0.97 6.52
N LYS A 116 -25.11 1.76 6.19
CA LYS A 116 -24.32 1.68 4.95
C LYS A 116 -22.82 1.67 5.25
N GLY A 117 -22.46 1.23 6.43
CA GLY A 117 -21.08 1.17 6.88
C GLY A 117 -20.90 0.19 8.02
N ILE A 118 -19.65 -0.14 8.30
CA ILE A 118 -19.24 -1.02 9.38
C ILE A 118 -18.25 -0.29 10.29
N CYS A 119 -18.47 -0.44 11.58
CA CYS A 119 -17.59 0.02 12.64
C CYS A 119 -16.93 -1.19 13.28
N CYS A 120 -15.68 -1.06 13.72
CA CYS A 120 -15.06 -2.10 14.55
C CYS A 120 -14.12 -1.51 15.61
N LEU A 121 -13.85 -2.32 16.62
CA LEU A 121 -12.96 -2.00 17.72
C LEU A 121 -11.84 -3.03 17.77
N VAL A 122 -10.60 -2.56 17.74
CA VAL A 122 -9.39 -3.38 17.80
C VAL A 122 -8.72 -3.21 19.15
N LYS A 123 -8.33 -4.32 19.79
CA LYS A 123 -7.56 -4.30 21.04
C LYS A 123 -6.08 -4.14 20.73
N THR A 124 -5.37 -3.26 21.44
CA THR A 124 -3.97 -2.96 21.17
C THR A 124 -3.08 -3.10 22.40
N THR A 125 -1.78 -3.35 22.20
CA THR A 125 -0.79 -3.10 23.26
C THR A 125 -0.69 -1.59 23.52
N PRO A 126 -0.44 -1.12 24.75
CA PRO A 126 -0.35 0.32 25.04
C PRO A 126 0.69 1.06 24.18
N PHE A 127 0.42 2.32 23.82
CA PHE A 127 1.33 3.20 23.08
C PHE A 127 1.20 4.66 23.51
N LYS A 128 2.17 5.51 23.17
CA LYS A 128 2.08 6.96 23.42
C LYS A 128 1.17 7.63 22.40
N GLU A 129 0.49 8.71 22.78
CA GLU A 129 -0.38 9.49 21.89
C GLU A 129 0.29 9.88 20.56
N GLU A 130 1.56 10.29 20.58
CA GLU A 130 2.35 10.63 19.38
C GLU A 130 2.51 9.47 18.37
N GLN A 131 2.28 8.24 18.82
CA GLN A 131 2.35 7.02 18.01
C GLN A 131 0.98 6.62 17.45
N TYR A 132 -0.11 7.28 17.84
CA TYR A 132 -1.47 6.88 17.48
C TYR A 132 -1.66 6.74 15.97
N GLU A 133 -1.23 7.72 15.18
CA GLU A 133 -1.44 7.67 13.73
C GLU A 133 -0.69 6.50 13.09
N LEU A 134 0.53 6.22 13.54
CA LEU A 134 1.33 5.10 13.07
C LEU A 134 0.63 3.77 13.39
N VAL A 135 0.18 3.59 14.64
CA VAL A 135 -0.49 2.36 15.08
C VAL A 135 -1.81 2.18 14.35
N TRP A 136 -2.60 3.24 14.18
CA TRP A 136 -3.86 3.21 13.43
C TRP A 136 -3.63 2.77 11.97
N HIS A 137 -2.63 3.34 11.30
CA HIS A 137 -2.31 2.99 9.90
C HIS A 137 -1.87 1.53 9.78
N ARG A 138 -1.02 1.04 10.69
CA ARG A 138 -0.60 -0.37 10.70
C ARG A 138 -1.76 -1.33 10.81
N ILE A 139 -2.69 -1.06 11.74
CA ILE A 139 -3.87 -1.90 11.91
C ILE A 139 -4.79 -1.82 10.70
N ASN A 140 -4.99 -0.63 10.12
CA ASN A 140 -5.80 -0.46 8.92
C ASN A 140 -5.21 -1.23 7.72
N GLU A 141 -3.89 -1.18 7.56
CA GLU A 141 -3.15 -1.93 6.54
C GLU A 141 -3.27 -3.45 6.75
N GLU A 142 -3.11 -3.93 7.98
CA GLU A 142 -3.21 -5.36 8.31
C GLU A 142 -4.63 -5.89 8.08
N ILE A 143 -5.66 -5.13 8.47
CA ILE A 143 -7.06 -5.51 8.25
C ILE A 143 -7.42 -5.49 6.76
N GLY A 144 -6.80 -4.61 5.96
CA GLY A 144 -6.96 -4.58 4.51
C GLY A 144 -8.33 -4.10 4.02
N LEU A 145 -9.17 -3.53 4.90
CA LEU A 145 -10.51 -3.03 4.54
C LEU A 145 -10.53 -1.57 4.12
N GLU A 146 -9.41 -0.85 4.14
CA GLU A 146 -9.33 0.58 3.83
C GLU A 146 -10.38 1.41 4.61
N PHE A 147 -10.22 1.44 5.93
CA PHE A 147 -11.03 2.31 6.79
C PHE A 147 -10.78 3.79 6.50
N GLU A 148 -11.77 4.61 6.81
CA GLU A 148 -11.77 6.03 6.49
C GLU A 148 -10.83 6.85 7.40
N GLU A 149 -9.91 7.58 6.78
CA GLU A 149 -8.97 8.47 7.50
C GLU A 149 -9.66 9.55 8.33
N ALA A 150 -10.90 9.94 7.98
CA ALA A 150 -11.69 10.90 8.73
C ALA A 150 -12.05 10.41 10.15
N PHE A 151 -11.86 9.12 10.44
CA PHE A 151 -12.10 8.50 11.74
C PHE A 151 -10.82 8.22 12.54
N ARG A 152 -9.67 8.71 12.07
CA ARG A 152 -8.34 8.52 12.70
C ARG A 152 -8.11 9.40 13.93
N SER A 153 -9.04 10.23 14.40
CA SER A 153 -8.71 11.08 15.55
C SER A 153 -8.72 10.28 16.86
N ILE A 154 -7.66 10.40 17.65
CA ILE A 154 -7.60 9.90 19.03
C ILE A 154 -8.71 10.52 19.91
N GLU A 155 -9.10 11.76 19.61
CA GLU A 155 -10.13 12.50 20.33
C GLU A 155 -11.55 12.25 19.79
N GLN A 156 -11.69 11.43 18.75
CA GLN A 156 -12.95 11.24 18.03
C GLN A 156 -14.06 10.74 18.95
N ARG A 157 -15.20 11.41 18.89
CA ARG A 157 -16.47 10.93 19.43
C ARG A 157 -17.28 10.34 18.31
N ASN A 158 -17.76 9.13 18.53
CA ASN A 158 -18.53 8.36 17.56
C ASN A 158 -19.97 8.27 18.03
N ILE A 159 -20.92 8.41 17.10
CA ILE A 159 -22.34 8.26 17.44
C ILE A 159 -22.57 6.81 17.84
N LEU A 160 -23.24 6.60 18.99
CA LEU A 160 -23.68 5.26 19.38
C LEU A 160 -24.75 4.81 18.37
N SER A 161 -24.44 3.77 17.61
CA SER A 161 -25.33 3.16 16.62
C SER A 161 -26.33 2.22 17.29
N TYR A 162 -27.20 1.58 16.49
CA TYR A 162 -28.05 0.48 16.94
C TYR A 162 -27.85 -0.70 16.02
N ASP A 163 -27.40 -1.83 16.54
CA ASP A 163 -27.17 -3.05 15.75
C ASP A 163 -27.40 -4.29 16.62
N PRO A 164 -28.60 -4.91 16.55
CA PRO A 164 -28.89 -6.13 17.31
C PRO A 164 -28.05 -7.32 16.83
N GLY A 165 -27.46 -7.24 15.62
CA GLY A 165 -26.55 -8.22 15.04
C GLY A 165 -25.08 -7.87 15.24
N ILE A 166 -24.73 -7.06 16.25
CA ILE A 166 -23.34 -6.83 16.64
C ILE A 166 -22.64 -8.15 16.97
N VAL A 167 -21.40 -8.29 16.51
CA VAL A 167 -20.57 -9.46 16.80
C VAL A 167 -19.51 -9.10 17.83
N TYR A 168 -19.23 -10.02 18.77
CA TYR A 168 -18.29 -9.81 19.86
C TYR A 168 -17.36 -11.02 20.03
N ASN A 169 -16.06 -10.77 20.07
CA ASN A 169 -15.00 -11.74 20.32
C ASN A 169 -14.43 -11.51 21.73
N ALA A 170 -14.93 -12.28 22.70
CA ALA A 170 -14.45 -12.23 24.08
C ALA A 170 -12.97 -12.63 24.23
N ASN A 171 -12.45 -13.41 23.29
CA ASN A 171 -11.10 -13.95 23.31
C ASN A 171 -10.09 -13.06 22.55
N ALA A 172 -10.46 -11.82 22.23
CA ALA A 172 -9.59 -10.93 21.47
C ALA A 172 -8.25 -10.65 22.18
N THR A 173 -7.15 -10.96 21.48
CA THR A 173 -5.77 -10.69 21.89
C THR A 173 -5.38 -9.25 21.56
N GLN A 174 -4.26 -8.76 22.10
CA GLN A 174 -3.76 -7.43 21.77
C GLN A 174 -3.02 -7.45 20.43
N PHE A 175 -3.28 -6.48 19.57
CA PHE A 175 -2.48 -6.24 18.36
C PHE A 175 -1.08 -5.77 18.75
N PRO A 176 -0.01 -6.50 18.37
CA PRO A 176 1.37 -6.15 18.71
C PRO A 176 1.89 -5.11 17.72
N TRP A 177 1.73 -3.82 18.04
CA TRP A 177 2.13 -2.74 17.12
C TRP A 177 3.63 -2.42 17.17
N GLN A 178 4.35 -2.84 18.22
CA GLN A 178 5.78 -2.59 18.37
C GLN A 178 6.56 -3.31 17.27
N THR A 179 7.49 -2.61 16.65
CA THR A 179 8.43 -3.21 15.71
C THR A 179 9.33 -4.23 16.40
N THR A 180 9.56 -5.37 15.75
CA THR A 180 10.71 -6.22 16.09
C THR A 180 11.99 -5.37 16.06
N PRO A 181 12.97 -5.59 16.96
CA PRO A 181 14.21 -4.79 17.05
C PRO A 181 14.98 -4.64 15.73
N ALA A 182 14.78 -5.56 14.78
CA ALA A 182 15.36 -5.52 13.45
C ALA A 182 15.00 -4.25 12.65
N LEU A 183 13.79 -3.69 12.82
CA LEU A 183 13.35 -2.48 12.11
C LEU A 183 13.95 -1.19 12.72
N GLU A 184 14.22 -1.18 14.03
CA GLU A 184 14.90 -0.07 14.69
C GLU A 184 16.40 -0.04 14.31
N ALA A 185 17.05 -1.20 14.15
CA ALA A 185 18.43 -1.31 13.71
C ALA A 185 18.66 -0.74 12.29
N ILE A 186 17.67 -0.88 11.39
CA ILE A 186 17.71 -0.34 10.02
C ILE A 186 17.66 1.20 10.02
N GLN A 187 16.97 1.83 10.98
CA GLN A 187 16.94 3.29 11.09
C GLN A 187 18.25 3.88 11.63
N VAL A 188 18.95 3.17 12.50
CA VAL A 188 20.14 3.69 13.19
C VAL A 188 21.42 3.59 12.34
N GLN A 189 21.55 2.60 11.44
CA GLN A 189 22.78 2.39 10.68
C GLN A 189 22.89 3.18 9.36
N GLY A 190 21.84 3.85 8.90
CA GLY A 190 21.80 4.49 7.57
C GLY A 190 21.82 6.01 7.50
N PHE A 191 21.76 6.74 8.62
CA PHE A 191 21.35 8.17 8.61
C PHE A 191 22.30 9.17 9.27
N SER A 192 23.47 8.76 9.77
CA SER A 192 24.34 9.65 10.54
C SER A 192 25.04 10.76 9.74
N SER A 193 24.84 10.90 8.43
CA SER A 193 25.55 11.92 7.63
C SER A 193 24.69 12.83 6.74
N ILE A 194 23.37 12.77 6.82
CA ILE A 194 22.53 13.72 6.07
C ILE A 194 21.54 14.41 7.00
N ILE A 195 21.98 15.54 7.57
CA ILE A 195 21.09 16.53 8.18
C ILE A 195 20.28 17.17 7.05
N VAL A 196 19.11 16.60 6.77
CA VAL A 196 18.03 17.30 6.09
C VAL A 196 17.02 17.68 7.16
N ASP A 197 16.93 18.99 7.38
CA ASP A 197 15.94 19.65 8.21
C ASP A 197 14.54 19.06 7.95
N SER A 198 13.99 18.40 8.97
CA SER A 198 12.80 17.54 8.91
C SER A 198 11.47 18.31 8.86
N SER A 199 11.50 19.61 8.53
CA SER A 199 10.38 20.53 8.73
C SER A 199 9.49 20.78 7.49
N THR A 200 9.70 20.11 6.33
CA THR A 200 9.00 20.52 5.09
C THR A 200 8.38 19.46 4.18
N PHE A 201 8.24 18.19 4.58
CA PHE A 201 7.45 17.22 3.79
C PHE A 201 6.38 16.51 4.62
N SER A 202 5.13 16.89 4.39
CA SER A 202 3.95 16.16 4.86
C SER A 202 3.81 14.86 4.05
N ASN A 203 3.94 13.72 4.74
CA ASN A 203 3.79 12.36 4.19
C ASN A 203 2.42 12.10 3.52
N SER A 204 1.41 12.96 3.73
CA SER A 204 0.04 12.77 3.24
C SER A 204 -0.13 12.86 1.71
N GLU A 205 0.77 13.55 1.00
CA GLU A 205 0.61 13.78 -0.45
C GLU A 205 1.20 12.64 -1.30
N LEU A 206 2.16 11.87 -0.74
CA LEU A 206 2.74 10.67 -1.34
C LEU A 206 1.76 9.50 -1.34
N VAL A 207 0.95 9.38 -0.28
CA VAL A 207 -0.06 8.31 -0.11
C VAL A 207 -1.23 8.48 -1.09
N LYS A 208 -1.64 9.72 -1.38
CA LYS A 208 -2.75 10.00 -2.32
C LYS A 208 -2.52 9.51 -3.76
N ARG A 209 -1.28 9.35 -4.21
CA ARG A 209 -0.96 8.92 -5.60
C ARG A 209 -0.87 7.40 -5.77
N LEU A 210 -0.91 6.62 -4.68
CA LEU A 210 -0.79 5.15 -4.71
C LEU A 210 -2.14 4.43 -4.94
N LYS A 211 -3.26 5.16 -4.96
CA LYS A 211 -4.65 4.66 -4.90
C LYS A 211 -5.25 4.09 -6.19
N VAL A 212 -4.52 3.96 -7.30
CA VAL A 212 -5.12 3.46 -8.55
C VAL A 212 -4.43 2.18 -8.99
N GLN A 213 -5.22 1.09 -8.98
CA GLN A 213 -4.90 -0.31 -9.24
C GLN A 213 -4.40 -1.10 -8.02
N PHE A 214 -5.31 -1.78 -7.33
CA PHE A 214 -5.32 -3.26 -7.32
C PHE A 214 -6.59 -3.78 -6.66
N ASP A 215 -7.24 -4.72 -7.36
CA ASP A 215 -8.18 -5.68 -6.81
C ASP A 215 -7.77 -7.08 -7.31
N LEU A 216 -8.01 -8.09 -6.45
CA LEU A 216 -7.99 -9.55 -6.66
C LEU A 216 -6.64 -10.28 -6.49
N LEU A 217 -6.49 -10.89 -5.31
CA LEU A 217 -5.63 -12.05 -5.03
C LEU A 217 -6.53 -13.27 -4.76
N TYR A 218 -6.33 -14.34 -5.52
CA TYR A 218 -6.84 -15.70 -5.24
C TYR A 218 -5.63 -16.66 -5.21
N PRO A 219 -5.76 -17.84 -4.57
CA PRO A 219 -4.63 -18.58 -4.04
C PRO A 219 -3.76 -19.23 -5.13
N LYS A 220 -2.44 -19.22 -4.87
CA LYS A 220 -1.40 -19.88 -5.65
C LYS A 220 -1.33 -21.37 -5.32
N GLU A 221 -2.20 -22.19 -5.90
CA GLU A 221 -1.92 -23.63 -6.01
C GLU A 221 -2.31 -24.10 -7.42
N CYS A 222 -1.29 -24.31 -8.26
CA CYS A 222 -1.46 -24.99 -9.54
C CYS A 222 -1.58 -26.49 -9.25
N VAL A 223 -2.72 -27.08 -9.61
CA VAL A 223 -2.85 -28.54 -9.71
C VAL A 223 -2.04 -28.99 -10.93
N HIS A 224 -0.90 -29.62 -10.67
CA HIS A 224 -0.12 -30.32 -11.70
C HIS A 224 -0.93 -31.54 -12.18
N ILE A 225 -1.54 -31.44 -13.36
CA ILE A 225 -1.98 -32.63 -14.09
C ILE A 225 -0.70 -33.21 -14.72
N ALA A 226 -0.12 -34.24 -14.11
CA ALA A 226 1.03 -34.94 -14.67
C ALA A 226 0.56 -35.94 -15.74
N PRO A 227 0.96 -35.81 -17.02
CA PRO A 227 0.97 -36.94 -17.93
C PRO A 227 2.12 -37.86 -17.50
N SER A 228 1.82 -39.14 -17.24
CA SER A 228 2.82 -40.12 -16.89
C SER A 228 3.82 -40.31 -18.05
N ASP A 229 5.09 -40.51 -17.68
CA ASP A 229 6.12 -41.21 -18.47
C ASP A 229 6.94 -40.45 -19.53
N TYR A 230 7.26 -39.15 -19.34
CA TYR A 230 8.27 -38.49 -20.18
C TYR A 230 9.41 -37.82 -19.39
N ASN A 231 10.62 -38.36 -19.56
CA ASN A 231 11.90 -37.78 -19.12
C ASN A 231 12.24 -36.51 -19.94
N TYR A 232 11.63 -35.38 -19.59
CA TYR A 232 12.07 -34.08 -20.10
C TYR A 232 13.30 -33.59 -19.32
N SER A 233 14.22 -32.92 -20.03
CA SER A 233 15.32 -32.15 -19.45
C SER A 233 14.81 -31.27 -18.30
N ALA A 234 15.33 -31.51 -17.10
CA ALA A 234 14.78 -31.11 -15.81
C ALA A 234 14.81 -29.59 -15.49
N SER A 235 15.05 -28.73 -16.48
CA SER A 235 15.09 -27.28 -16.23
C SER A 235 13.66 -26.74 -16.08
N PRO A 236 13.34 -26.09 -14.95
CA PRO A 236 12.01 -25.52 -14.74
C PRO A 236 11.76 -24.36 -15.71
N ILE A 237 10.50 -24.20 -16.14
CA ILE A 237 10.09 -23.09 -17.01
C ILE A 237 10.23 -21.77 -16.25
N ARG A 238 10.96 -20.83 -16.84
CA ARG A 238 11.13 -19.47 -16.32
C ARG A 238 10.01 -18.57 -16.83
N TYR A 239 9.34 -17.88 -15.92
CA TYR A 239 8.29 -16.90 -16.23
C TYR A 239 8.73 -15.45 -16.02
N GLU A 240 9.94 -15.23 -15.53
CA GLU A 240 10.57 -13.92 -15.38
C GLU A 240 12.08 -14.02 -15.50
N THR A 241 12.74 -12.88 -15.74
CA THR A 241 14.20 -12.81 -15.75
C THR A 241 14.74 -13.16 -14.37
N GLU A 242 15.54 -14.22 -14.29
CA GLU A 242 16.24 -14.61 -13.08
C GLU A 242 17.61 -13.94 -13.02
N PHE A 243 17.95 -13.49 -11.83
CA PHE A 243 19.24 -12.87 -11.55
C PHE A 243 20.04 -13.79 -10.63
N HIS A 244 21.30 -14.04 -10.97
CA HIS A 244 22.16 -14.92 -10.19
C HIS A 244 22.51 -14.31 -8.82
N ASN A 245 22.55 -15.13 -7.78
CA ASN A 245 22.81 -14.69 -6.41
C ASN A 245 24.10 -13.87 -6.25
N HIS A 246 25.14 -14.13 -7.06
CA HIS A 246 26.42 -13.42 -6.97
C HIS A 246 26.29 -11.90 -7.21
N ILE A 247 25.28 -11.44 -7.94
CA ILE A 247 25.13 -9.99 -8.17
C ILE A 247 24.69 -9.26 -6.90
N PHE A 248 24.07 -9.96 -5.95
CA PHE A 248 23.53 -9.39 -4.71
C PHE A 248 24.55 -9.40 -3.56
N GLY A 249 25.54 -10.30 -3.59
CA GLY A 249 26.41 -10.50 -2.43
C GLY A 249 25.59 -10.97 -1.21
N ASP A 250 25.78 -10.30 -0.09
CA ASP A 250 25.04 -10.55 1.16
C ASP A 250 23.70 -9.80 1.23
N ASP A 251 23.43 -8.88 0.30
CA ASP A 251 22.21 -8.09 0.29
C ASP A 251 20.99 -8.89 -0.23
N GLU A 252 19.80 -8.55 0.26
CA GLU A 252 18.53 -9.14 -0.21
C GLU A 252 17.99 -8.50 -1.50
N TYR A 253 18.53 -7.34 -1.86
CA TYR A 253 18.15 -6.60 -3.06
C TYR A 253 19.32 -5.78 -3.58
N LYS A 254 19.24 -5.37 -4.84
CA LYS A 254 20.22 -4.47 -5.45
C LYS A 254 19.54 -3.36 -6.24
N ILE A 255 20.07 -2.16 -6.05
CA ILE A 255 19.62 -0.96 -6.74
C ILE A 255 20.55 -0.69 -7.94
N PHE A 256 19.97 -0.64 -9.14
CA PHE A 256 20.66 -0.35 -10.39
C PHE A 256 20.25 1.05 -10.87
N PRO A 257 21.12 2.08 -10.76
CA PRO A 257 20.74 3.46 -11.11
C PRO A 257 20.29 3.65 -12.55
N LYS A 258 20.98 2.99 -13.48
CA LYS A 258 20.62 2.94 -14.91
C LYS A 258 19.47 1.96 -15.22
N GLY A 259 19.10 1.15 -14.24
CA GLY A 259 18.19 0.02 -14.38
C GLY A 259 18.79 -1.14 -15.16
N VAL A 260 18.08 -2.27 -15.11
CA VAL A 260 18.39 -3.50 -15.86
C VAL A 260 17.17 -3.93 -16.66
N GLN A 261 17.41 -4.55 -17.81
CA GLN A 261 16.35 -5.15 -18.61
C GLN A 261 15.71 -6.31 -17.84
N TYR A 262 14.39 -6.35 -17.88
CA TYR A 262 13.60 -7.31 -17.13
C TYR A 262 12.38 -7.73 -17.93
N LEU A 263 12.17 -9.05 -18.00
CA LEU A 263 10.99 -9.67 -18.58
C LEU A 263 10.20 -10.36 -17.48
N LYS A 264 8.87 -10.30 -17.59
CA LYS A 264 7.95 -11.02 -16.74
C LYS A 264 6.69 -11.35 -17.53
N MET A 265 6.34 -12.62 -17.54
CA MET A 265 5.07 -13.07 -18.10
C MET A 265 3.96 -12.73 -17.11
N ASN A 266 2.91 -12.09 -17.62
CA ASN A 266 1.77 -11.70 -16.80
C ASN A 266 0.76 -12.86 -16.81
N THR A 267 0.62 -13.56 -15.69
CA THR A 267 -0.20 -14.79 -15.63
C THR A 267 -1.63 -14.56 -15.12
N TYR A 268 -1.98 -13.35 -14.66
CA TYR A 268 -3.10 -13.17 -13.71
C TYR A 268 -4.35 -12.45 -14.24
N PHE A 269 -4.36 -11.93 -15.47
CA PHE A 269 -5.47 -11.12 -15.97
C PHE A 269 -6.33 -11.87 -16.96
N LYS A 270 -7.67 -11.76 -16.82
CA LYS A 270 -8.61 -12.23 -17.83
C LYS A 270 -8.43 -11.40 -19.11
N VAL A 271 -8.34 -12.08 -20.25
CA VAL A 271 -8.12 -11.48 -21.56
C VAL A 271 -9.44 -11.45 -22.32
N GLN A 272 -9.81 -10.26 -22.81
CA GLN A 272 -10.98 -10.07 -23.66
C GLN A 272 -10.83 -10.87 -24.97
N GLU A 273 -11.93 -11.37 -25.50
CA GLU A 273 -11.95 -12.29 -26.64
C GLU A 273 -11.13 -11.78 -27.84
N GLU A 274 -11.27 -10.50 -28.17
CA GLU A 274 -10.62 -9.83 -29.29
C GLU A 274 -9.11 -9.59 -29.09
N LYS A 275 -8.61 -9.74 -27.86
CA LYS A 275 -7.18 -9.56 -27.50
C LYS A 275 -6.44 -10.86 -27.25
N ARG A 276 -7.12 -12.02 -27.34
CA ARG A 276 -6.54 -13.34 -27.03
C ARG A 276 -5.30 -13.65 -27.88
N PHE A 277 -5.42 -13.57 -29.20
CA PHE A 277 -4.30 -13.83 -30.11
C PHE A 277 -3.11 -12.92 -29.85
N ALA A 278 -3.33 -11.60 -29.75
CA ALA A 278 -2.25 -10.64 -29.47
C ALA A 278 -1.57 -10.93 -28.13
N THR A 279 -2.34 -11.31 -27.11
CA THR A 279 -1.80 -11.66 -25.79
C THR A 279 -0.99 -12.96 -25.84
N MET A 280 -1.50 -13.99 -26.52
CA MET A 280 -0.81 -15.27 -26.69
C MET A 280 0.47 -15.13 -27.52
N PHE A 281 0.47 -14.28 -28.55
CA PHE A 281 1.68 -13.94 -29.29
C PHE A 281 2.72 -13.29 -28.38
N CYS A 282 2.33 -12.32 -27.57
CA CYS A 282 3.23 -11.66 -26.61
C CYS A 282 3.80 -12.66 -25.60
N GLN A 283 2.96 -13.53 -25.04
CA GLN A 283 3.39 -14.57 -24.08
C GLN A 283 4.31 -15.61 -24.73
N ALA A 284 4.04 -16.03 -25.97
CA ALA A 284 4.90 -16.92 -26.72
C ALA A 284 6.30 -16.30 -26.92
N SER A 285 6.38 -15.02 -27.33
CA SER A 285 7.67 -14.33 -27.48
C SER A 285 8.43 -14.24 -26.14
N LEU A 286 7.73 -13.99 -25.03
CA LEU A 286 8.32 -13.96 -23.68
C LEU A 286 8.83 -15.34 -23.26
N LEU A 287 8.03 -16.40 -23.43
CA LEU A 287 8.40 -17.77 -23.06
C LEU A 287 9.65 -18.23 -23.81
N LEU A 288 9.70 -18.00 -25.13
CA LEU A 288 10.85 -18.34 -25.97
C LEU A 288 12.11 -17.58 -25.53
N THR A 289 11.98 -16.28 -25.25
CA THR A 289 13.12 -15.45 -24.82
C THR A 289 13.61 -15.84 -23.42
N LEU A 290 12.70 -16.20 -22.52
CA LEU A 290 13.03 -16.64 -21.17
C LEU A 290 13.54 -18.08 -21.13
N ASN A 291 13.27 -18.90 -22.15
CA ASN A 291 13.56 -20.34 -22.13
C ASN A 291 14.09 -20.84 -23.49
N PRO A 292 15.20 -20.27 -24.00
CA PRO A 292 15.68 -20.60 -25.35
C PRO A 292 16.10 -22.07 -25.52
N GLU A 293 16.46 -22.74 -24.42
CA GLU A 293 16.94 -24.12 -24.41
C GLU A 293 15.83 -25.18 -24.22
N LEU A 294 14.60 -24.76 -23.93
CA LEU A 294 13.51 -25.70 -23.66
C LEU A 294 12.87 -26.22 -24.94
N ASP A 295 12.43 -27.48 -24.90
CA ASP A 295 11.71 -28.09 -26.01
C ASP A 295 10.40 -27.36 -26.33
N ARG A 296 10.10 -27.27 -27.63
CA ARG A 296 8.93 -26.54 -28.14
C ARG A 296 7.61 -27.12 -27.63
N ARG A 297 7.53 -28.42 -27.38
CA ARG A 297 6.32 -29.05 -26.83
C ARG A 297 6.08 -28.56 -25.41
N CYS A 298 7.11 -28.57 -24.57
CA CYS A 298 7.06 -28.04 -23.20
C CYS A 298 6.59 -26.57 -23.16
N LEU A 299 7.13 -25.74 -24.04
CA LEU A 299 6.70 -24.33 -24.16
C LEU A 299 5.27 -24.18 -24.71
N THR A 300 4.82 -25.10 -25.57
CA THR A 300 3.44 -25.11 -26.09
C THR A 300 2.46 -25.43 -24.96
N ASP A 301 2.78 -26.44 -24.16
CA ASP A 301 1.95 -26.84 -23.01
C ASP A 301 1.86 -25.70 -21.99
N ALA A 302 2.97 -25.03 -21.69
CA ALA A 302 2.98 -23.87 -20.80
C ALA A 302 2.16 -22.68 -21.32
N LEU A 303 2.26 -22.39 -22.62
CA LEU A 303 1.45 -21.35 -23.25
C LEU A 303 -0.03 -21.73 -23.26
N PHE A 304 -0.35 -23.00 -23.50
CA PHE A 304 -1.73 -23.47 -23.46
C PHE A 304 -2.33 -23.41 -22.06
N GLN A 305 -1.56 -23.71 -21.01
CA GLN A 305 -1.98 -23.49 -19.64
C GLN A 305 -2.31 -22.02 -19.38
N ALA A 306 -1.47 -21.08 -19.83
CA ALA A 306 -1.78 -19.65 -19.70
C ALA A 306 -3.09 -19.27 -20.44
N ASN A 307 -3.31 -19.82 -21.64
CA ASN A 307 -4.56 -19.66 -22.39
C ASN A 307 -5.79 -20.20 -21.63
N LEU A 308 -5.70 -21.37 -20.99
CA LEU A 308 -6.79 -21.95 -20.19
C LEU A 308 -7.22 -21.03 -19.04
N TYR A 309 -6.26 -20.42 -18.34
CA TYR A 309 -6.56 -19.56 -17.18
C TYR A 309 -7.02 -18.15 -17.55
N GLN A 310 -6.52 -17.61 -18.67
CA GLN A 310 -6.69 -16.20 -18.99
C GLN A 310 -7.74 -15.91 -20.06
N CYS A 311 -7.84 -16.78 -21.07
CA CYS A 311 -8.63 -16.49 -22.25
C CYS A 311 -10.05 -17.02 -22.11
N LYS A 312 -11.03 -16.16 -22.39
CA LYS A 312 -12.43 -16.55 -22.53
C LYS A 312 -12.99 -15.97 -23.85
N PRO A 313 -13.38 -16.80 -24.83
CA PRO A 313 -13.24 -18.26 -24.84
C PRO A 313 -11.76 -18.71 -24.83
N ILE A 314 -11.52 -20.00 -24.66
CA ILE A 314 -10.17 -20.60 -24.74
C ILE A 314 -9.82 -20.77 -26.23
N LEU A 315 -8.58 -20.47 -26.63
CA LEU A 315 -8.12 -20.81 -28.00
C LEU A 315 -7.86 -22.33 -28.11
N PRO A 316 -8.23 -22.99 -29.23
CA PRO A 316 -7.86 -24.38 -29.48
C PRO A 316 -6.34 -24.61 -29.34
N TYR A 317 -5.97 -25.81 -28.85
CA TYR A 317 -4.55 -26.19 -28.68
C TYR A 317 -3.75 -26.06 -29.98
N THR A 318 -4.36 -26.38 -31.13
CA THR A 318 -3.74 -26.24 -32.45
C THR A 318 -3.36 -24.80 -32.78
N GLU A 319 -4.20 -23.82 -32.41
CA GLU A 319 -3.91 -22.40 -32.61
C GLU A 319 -2.77 -21.94 -31.70
N VAL A 320 -2.80 -22.33 -30.42
CA VAL A 320 -1.73 -22.02 -29.46
C VAL A 320 -0.38 -22.59 -29.93
N ARG A 321 -0.38 -23.83 -30.43
CA ARG A 321 0.80 -24.46 -31.04
C ARG A 321 1.31 -23.68 -32.26
N ASN A 322 0.41 -23.22 -33.13
CA ASN A 322 0.77 -22.44 -34.31
C ASN A 322 1.35 -21.07 -33.94
N ILE A 323 0.78 -20.41 -32.92
CA ILE A 323 1.30 -19.14 -32.37
C ILE A 323 2.74 -19.31 -31.88
N LEU A 324 3.01 -20.35 -31.07
CA LEU A 324 4.36 -20.61 -30.59
C LEU A 324 5.30 -20.96 -31.75
N HIS A 325 4.85 -21.78 -32.71
CA HIS A 325 5.66 -22.12 -33.88
C HIS A 325 6.08 -20.89 -34.68
N GLU A 326 5.16 -19.98 -34.95
CA GLU A 326 5.44 -18.74 -35.68
C GLU A 326 6.46 -17.87 -34.93
N GLN A 327 6.31 -17.71 -33.61
CA GLN A 327 7.25 -16.94 -32.80
C GLN A 327 8.62 -17.63 -32.68
N TYR A 328 8.66 -18.97 -32.66
CA TYR A 328 9.90 -19.73 -32.71
C TYR A 328 10.65 -19.50 -34.02
N ASN A 329 9.97 -19.54 -35.17
CA ASN A 329 10.60 -19.26 -36.46
C ASN A 329 11.17 -17.83 -36.49
N LYS A 330 10.41 -16.84 -35.98
CA LYS A 330 10.93 -15.47 -35.82
C LYS A 330 12.18 -15.41 -34.93
N MET A 331 12.26 -16.24 -33.87
CA MET A 331 13.45 -16.32 -33.01
C MET A 331 14.67 -16.86 -33.76
N GLN A 332 14.49 -17.97 -34.48
CA GLN A 332 15.56 -18.59 -35.28
C GLN A 332 16.07 -17.65 -36.39
N GLU A 333 15.19 -16.83 -36.94
CA GLU A 333 15.55 -15.83 -37.96
C GLU A 333 16.08 -14.51 -37.36
N GLY A 334 16.20 -14.38 -36.04
CA GLY A 334 16.63 -13.13 -35.39
C GLY A 334 15.63 -11.97 -35.51
N ARG A 335 14.38 -12.26 -35.84
CA ARG A 335 13.28 -11.28 -36.04
C ARG A 335 12.32 -11.19 -34.86
N LEU A 336 12.49 -12.01 -33.83
CA LEU A 336 11.64 -11.98 -32.63
C LEU A 336 11.83 -10.66 -31.88
N LYS A 337 10.74 -9.92 -31.69
CA LYS A 337 10.75 -8.64 -30.96
C LYS A 337 10.12 -8.81 -29.59
N VAL A 338 10.87 -8.52 -28.55
CA VAL A 338 10.38 -8.53 -27.16
C VAL A 338 10.58 -7.17 -26.52
N LYS A 339 9.53 -6.68 -25.84
CA LYS A 339 9.59 -5.44 -25.09
C LYS A 339 10.13 -5.72 -23.68
N PHE A 340 11.31 -5.20 -23.40
CA PHE A 340 11.89 -5.22 -22.05
C PHE A 340 11.31 -4.11 -21.20
N SER A 341 11.04 -4.41 -19.93
CA SER A 341 10.86 -3.38 -18.90
C SER A 341 12.21 -3.05 -18.27
N ILE A 342 12.40 -1.81 -17.82
CA ILE A 342 13.59 -1.41 -17.07
C ILE A 342 13.24 -1.43 -15.59
N ARG A 343 13.92 -2.28 -14.82
CA ARG A 343 13.80 -2.35 -13.37
C ARG A 343 15.03 -1.75 -12.72
N LYS A 344 14.83 -0.85 -11.75
CA LYS A 344 15.92 -0.25 -11.00
C LYS A 344 16.18 -0.90 -9.64
N VAL A 345 15.25 -1.74 -9.18
CA VAL A 345 15.40 -2.52 -7.95
C VAL A 345 15.11 -3.96 -8.31
N ILE A 346 16.04 -4.84 -8.00
CA ILE A 346 15.92 -6.28 -8.18
C ILE A 346 16.05 -6.93 -6.81
N TYR A 347 15.21 -7.93 -6.55
CA TYR A 347 15.23 -8.71 -5.31
C TYR A 347 15.84 -10.07 -5.57
N LYS A 348 16.57 -10.59 -4.57
CA LYS A 348 17.00 -11.98 -4.56
C LYS A 348 15.76 -12.88 -4.58
N LYS A 349 15.80 -14.01 -5.32
CA LYS A 349 14.64 -14.89 -5.54
C LYS A 349 13.99 -15.34 -4.22
N ASN A 350 14.84 -15.65 -3.23
CA ASN A 350 14.43 -16.11 -1.91
C ASN A 350 14.62 -15.02 -0.85
N ALA A 351 14.48 -13.75 -1.23
CA ALA A 351 14.66 -12.65 -0.29
C ALA A 351 13.66 -12.74 0.85
N ASN A 352 14.14 -12.67 2.10
CA ASN A 352 13.30 -12.65 3.29
C ASN A 352 12.73 -11.24 3.54
N LEU A 353 12.05 -10.72 2.52
CA LEU A 353 11.42 -9.40 2.51
C LEU A 353 9.93 -9.56 2.23
N THR A 354 9.11 -8.99 3.11
CA THR A 354 7.69 -8.82 2.95
C THR A 354 7.35 -7.95 1.74
N VAL A 355 6.12 -8.02 1.27
CA VAL A 355 5.64 -7.16 0.16
C VAL A 355 5.75 -5.68 0.53
N LEU A 356 5.49 -5.33 1.79
CA LEU A 356 5.58 -3.96 2.30
C LEU A 356 7.02 -3.44 2.26
N GLU A 357 7.98 -4.21 2.74
CA GLU A 357 9.40 -3.84 2.71
C GLU A 357 9.88 -3.61 1.27
N LYS A 358 9.50 -4.49 0.34
CA LYS A 358 9.82 -4.30 -1.10
C LYS A 358 9.21 -2.99 -1.64
N ARG A 359 7.98 -2.64 -1.25
CA ARG A 359 7.37 -1.36 -1.65
C ARG A 359 8.12 -0.17 -1.08
N ILE A 360 8.50 -0.22 0.20
CA ILE A 360 9.28 0.82 0.87
C ILE A 360 10.63 1.01 0.16
N ILE A 361 11.36 -0.07 -0.10
CA ILE A 361 12.64 -0.04 -0.83
C ILE A 361 12.46 0.57 -2.23
N ASN A 362 11.42 0.15 -2.97
CA ASN A 362 11.12 0.73 -4.28
C ASN A 362 10.83 2.24 -4.19
N GLY A 363 10.07 2.67 -3.18
CA GLY A 363 9.76 4.08 -2.93
C GLY A 363 11.00 4.90 -2.64
N PHE A 364 11.89 4.40 -1.78
CA PHE A 364 13.17 5.05 -1.48
C PHE A 364 14.07 5.14 -2.71
N ALA A 365 14.23 4.05 -3.45
CA ALA A 365 15.02 4.06 -4.68
C ALA A 365 14.47 5.07 -5.69
N ALA A 366 13.14 5.09 -5.90
CA ALA A 366 12.50 6.05 -6.80
C ALA A 366 12.72 7.50 -6.37
N ALA A 367 12.56 7.81 -5.08
CA ALA A 367 12.82 9.14 -4.55
C ALA A 367 14.29 9.55 -4.74
N LYS A 368 15.23 8.66 -4.42
CA LYS A 368 16.67 8.88 -4.62
C LYS A 368 16.99 9.18 -6.08
N PHE A 369 16.50 8.39 -7.02
CA PHE A 369 16.74 8.64 -8.45
C PHE A 369 16.20 9.98 -8.93
N LYS A 370 15.07 10.44 -8.38
CA LYS A 370 14.52 11.76 -8.71
C LYS A 370 15.42 12.88 -8.20
N ILE A 371 15.97 12.72 -7.00
CA ILE A 371 16.94 13.64 -6.41
C ILE A 371 18.21 13.65 -7.26
N ASP A 372 18.81 12.49 -7.53
CA ASP A 372 20.04 12.35 -8.32
C ASP A 372 19.89 12.93 -9.73
N GLY A 373 18.74 12.72 -10.38
CA GLY A 373 18.44 13.32 -11.68
C GLY A 373 18.38 14.85 -11.61
N THR A 374 17.73 15.40 -10.58
CA THR A 374 17.67 16.85 -10.35
C THR A 374 19.06 17.44 -10.09
N LEU A 375 19.87 16.78 -9.28
CA LEU A 375 21.25 17.19 -9.01
C LEU A 375 22.11 17.16 -10.27
N THR A 376 21.98 16.11 -11.08
CA THR A 376 22.70 15.99 -12.36
C THR A 376 22.34 17.12 -13.31
N GLU A 377 21.05 17.47 -13.41
CA GLU A 377 20.61 18.60 -14.24
C GLU A 377 21.18 19.94 -13.74
N ILE A 378 21.20 20.17 -12.43
CA ILE A 378 21.80 21.38 -11.83
C ILE A 378 23.31 21.43 -12.09
N ALA A 379 24.02 20.31 -11.87
CA ALA A 379 25.45 20.19 -12.14
C ALA A 379 25.78 20.48 -13.60
N ASN A 380 24.99 19.96 -14.54
CA ASN A 380 25.16 20.22 -15.97
C ASN A 380 24.95 21.70 -16.34
N VAL A 381 24.05 22.41 -15.67
CA VAL A 381 23.88 23.85 -15.85
C VAL A 381 25.09 24.60 -15.30
N ILE A 382 25.57 24.24 -14.10
CA ILE A 382 26.77 24.84 -13.49
C ILE A 382 28.00 24.65 -14.39
N ALA A 383 28.25 23.42 -14.84
CA ALA A 383 29.38 23.10 -15.73
C ALA A 383 29.34 23.90 -17.05
N ARG A 384 28.14 24.15 -17.61
CA ARG A 384 27.99 25.04 -18.77
C ARG A 384 28.29 26.49 -18.44
N LEU A 385 27.89 26.98 -17.27
CA LEU A 385 28.17 28.35 -16.83
C LEU A 385 29.66 28.56 -16.53
N MET A 386 30.37 27.53 -16.03
CA MET A 386 31.81 27.56 -15.79
C MET A 386 32.63 27.77 -17.07
N LYS A 387 32.09 27.41 -18.23
CA LYS A 387 32.74 27.69 -19.52
C LYS A 387 32.65 29.16 -19.94
N GLY A 388 31.79 29.95 -19.30
CA GLY A 388 31.53 31.34 -19.69
C GLY A 388 32.43 32.38 -19.03
N GLU A 389 33.47 31.97 -18.29
CA GLU A 389 34.47 32.83 -17.62
C GLU A 389 33.87 33.94 -16.73
N LYS A 390 32.65 33.74 -16.24
CA LYS A 390 31.97 34.69 -15.36
C LYS A 390 31.65 34.05 -14.02
N LYS A 391 31.64 34.88 -12.97
CA LYS A 391 31.25 34.49 -11.62
C LYS A 391 29.85 33.84 -11.63
N ILE A 392 29.75 32.64 -11.07
CA ILE A 392 28.51 31.87 -11.00
C ILE A 392 27.79 32.23 -9.71
N LEU A 393 26.53 32.63 -9.84
CA LEU A 393 25.62 32.95 -8.75
C LEU A 393 24.40 32.05 -8.85
N GLN A 394 23.75 31.76 -7.72
CA GLN A 394 22.54 30.92 -7.68
C GLN A 394 21.45 31.42 -8.67
N LYS A 395 21.27 32.75 -8.80
CA LYS A 395 20.34 33.36 -9.76
C LYS A 395 20.63 33.01 -11.23
N HIS A 396 21.90 32.79 -11.59
CA HIS A 396 22.27 32.38 -12.95
C HIS A 396 21.82 30.95 -13.24
N VAL A 397 21.91 30.07 -12.22
CA VAL A 397 21.42 28.69 -12.33
C VAL A 397 19.90 28.66 -12.37
N ILE A 398 19.22 29.45 -11.53
CA ILE A 398 17.75 29.58 -11.58
C ILE A 398 17.27 30.04 -12.96
N ALA A 399 17.96 30.99 -13.60
CA ALA A 399 17.58 31.51 -14.92
C ALA A 399 17.85 30.53 -16.08
N LYS A 400 18.69 29.50 -15.88
CA LYS A 400 19.11 28.57 -16.94
C LYS A 400 18.68 27.13 -16.71
N CYS A 401 18.30 26.78 -15.49
CA CYS A 401 17.77 25.47 -15.14
C CYS A 401 16.25 25.51 -15.24
N GLU A 402 15.64 24.49 -15.84
CA GLU A 402 14.17 24.37 -15.94
C GLU A 402 13.50 23.99 -14.60
N LYS A 403 14.25 23.95 -13.50
CA LYS A 403 13.73 23.67 -12.16
C LYS A 403 13.27 24.95 -11.47
N SER A 404 12.28 24.81 -10.59
CA SER A 404 11.80 25.94 -9.79
C SER A 404 12.88 26.51 -8.88
N GLU A 405 12.79 27.81 -8.60
CA GLU A 405 13.70 28.50 -7.68
C GLU A 405 13.81 27.78 -6.33
N ARG A 406 12.67 27.32 -5.77
CA ARG A 406 12.65 26.55 -4.51
C ARG A 406 13.49 25.27 -4.61
N THR A 407 13.43 24.56 -5.73
CA THR A 407 14.21 23.34 -5.97
C THR A 407 15.71 23.65 -6.03
N ILE A 408 16.09 24.67 -6.80
CA ILE A 408 17.49 25.10 -6.89
C ILE A 408 18.01 25.49 -5.51
N LYS A 409 17.28 26.31 -4.76
CA LYS A 409 17.66 26.72 -3.39
C LYS A 409 17.85 25.52 -2.46
N SER A 410 16.95 24.55 -2.50
CA SER A 410 17.00 23.36 -1.63
C SER A 410 18.24 22.51 -1.89
N TYR A 411 18.65 22.37 -3.16
CA TYR A 411 19.79 21.55 -3.55
C TYR A 411 21.11 22.33 -3.70
N TRP A 412 21.07 23.66 -3.68
CA TRP A 412 22.24 24.51 -3.89
C TRP A 412 23.39 24.19 -2.95
N LYS A 413 23.08 23.82 -1.70
CA LYS A 413 24.08 23.46 -0.68
C LYS A 413 25.08 22.40 -1.14
N GLN A 414 24.69 21.52 -2.07
CA GLN A 414 25.58 20.48 -2.60
C GLN A 414 26.63 21.01 -3.59
N PHE A 415 26.46 22.23 -4.10
CA PHE A 415 27.32 22.83 -5.12
C PHE A 415 28.05 24.09 -4.62
N VAL A 416 27.80 24.53 -3.39
CA VAL A 416 28.36 25.80 -2.86
C VAL A 416 29.88 25.79 -2.88
N GLU A 417 30.51 24.70 -2.45
CA GLU A 417 31.97 24.59 -2.36
C GLU A 417 32.62 24.64 -3.75
N GLU A 418 32.12 23.85 -4.69
CA GLU A 418 32.60 23.79 -6.08
C GLU A 418 32.46 25.16 -6.76
N VAL A 419 31.29 25.79 -6.64
CA VAL A 419 31.02 27.11 -7.22
C VAL A 419 31.91 28.19 -6.59
N ASN A 420 32.13 28.15 -5.28
CA ASN A 420 33.00 29.10 -4.59
C ASN A 420 34.48 28.91 -4.95
N ALA A 421 34.94 27.67 -5.14
CA ALA A 421 36.28 27.38 -5.62
C ALA A 421 36.50 27.99 -7.01
N TYR A 422 35.57 27.74 -7.95
CA TYR A 422 35.62 28.32 -9.29
C TYR A 422 35.59 29.86 -9.26
N ASN A 423 34.70 30.46 -8.46
CA ASN A 423 34.59 31.92 -8.35
C ASN A 423 35.86 32.59 -7.81
N ARG A 424 36.62 31.89 -6.95
CA ARG A 424 37.91 32.37 -6.44
C ARG A 424 38.99 32.37 -7.52
N LEU A 425 38.95 31.46 -8.50
CA LEU A 425 39.90 31.44 -9.62
C LEU A 425 39.70 32.59 -10.60
N LEU A 426 38.50 33.20 -10.61
CA LEU A 426 38.19 34.37 -11.43
C LEU A 426 38.48 35.71 -10.73
N SER A 427 38.79 35.68 -9.43
CA SER A 427 39.13 36.86 -8.63
C SER A 427 40.63 37.02 -8.56
#